data_AF-A0AAV2GG34-F1
#
_entry.id   AF-A0AAV2GG34-F1
#
_cell.length_a   1.000
_cell.length_b   1.000
_cell.length_c   1.000
_cell.angle_alpha   90.00
_cell.angle_beta   90.00
_cell.angle_gamma   90.00
#
_symmetry.space_group_name_H-M   'P 1'
#
loop_
_entity.id
_entity.type
_entity.pdbx_description
1 polymer ?
#
loop_
_entity_poly.entity_id
_entity_poly.type
_entity_poly.pdbx_seq_one_letter_code
_entity_poly.pdbx_strand_id
1 'polypeptide(L)'
;MQGFIGSVDSTHFCFLLDTLCKYGHVKVAVEVFNKRKFSFVPNVRMYTVLICGWCKLGRLDMAEKFLREMDEKGIEPNVVTYNVLLDGICRRQRRIQNTVVH
;
A
#
# COMPACT_ATOMS: atom_id res chain seq x y z
N MET A 1 -34.40 7.60 -1.17
CA MET A 1 -33.33 6.69 -1.61
C MET A 1 -32.13 7.52 -2.03
N GLN A 2 -31.12 7.67 -1.18
CA GLN A 2 -29.81 8.22 -1.54
C GLN A 2 -28.78 7.20 -1.08
N GLY A 3 -28.57 6.19 -1.90
CA GLY A 3 -27.48 5.23 -1.76
C GLY A 3 -26.57 5.40 -2.95
N PHE A 4 -25.27 5.20 -2.73
CA PHE A 4 -24.31 4.82 -3.78
C PHE A 4 -23.59 5.92 -4.59
N ILE A 5 -23.28 7.09 -4.01
CA ILE A 5 -22.32 8.03 -4.64
C ILE A 5 -20.90 7.91 -4.05
N GLY A 6 -20.74 7.43 -2.81
CA GLY A 6 -19.42 7.30 -2.16
C GLY A 6 -18.53 6.13 -2.61
N SER A 7 -19.07 5.12 -3.30
CA SER A 7 -18.34 3.88 -3.64
C SER A 7 -17.52 3.97 -4.94
N VAL A 8 -17.94 4.84 -5.86
CA VAL A 8 -17.39 4.93 -7.22
C VAL A 8 -16.04 5.66 -7.20
N ASP A 9 -15.94 6.78 -6.46
CA ASP A 9 -14.70 7.53 -6.32
C ASP A 9 -13.62 6.73 -5.57
N SER A 10 -14.01 6.02 -4.51
CA SER A 10 -13.09 5.15 -3.77
C SER A 10 -12.53 4.02 -4.63
N THR A 11 -13.32 3.45 -5.55
CA THR A 11 -12.88 2.32 -6.38
C THR A 11 -11.97 2.80 -7.53
N HIS A 12 -12.35 3.87 -8.23
CA HIS A 12 -11.50 4.48 -9.27
C HIS A 12 -10.19 4.99 -8.70
N PHE A 13 -10.22 5.58 -7.50
CA PHE A 13 -9.01 6.02 -6.84
C PHE A 13 -8.10 4.85 -6.46
N CYS A 14 -8.67 3.75 -5.94
CA CYS A 14 -7.89 2.55 -5.67
C CYS A 14 -7.25 1.98 -6.95
N PHE A 15 -7.95 2.02 -8.08
CA PHE A 15 -7.41 1.59 -9.38
C PHE A 15 -6.26 2.49 -9.85
N LEU A 16 -6.39 3.80 -9.66
CA LEU A 16 -5.32 4.76 -9.96
C LEU A 16 -4.05 4.46 -9.14
N LEU A 17 -4.20 4.24 -7.83
CA LEU A 17 -3.08 3.87 -6.96
C LEU A 17 -2.42 2.57 -7.40
N ASP A 18 -3.24 1.55 -7.71
CA ASP A 18 -2.76 0.24 -8.16
C ASP A 18 -2.00 0.36 -9.48
N THR A 19 -2.53 1.13 -10.43
CA THR A 19 -1.88 1.43 -11.71
C THR A 19 -0.53 2.12 -11.48
N LEU A 20 -0.49 3.21 -10.70
CA LEU A 20 0.76 3.91 -10.40
C LEU A 20 1.81 3.01 -9.73
N CYS A 21 1.39 2.18 -8.77
CA CYS A 21 2.29 1.22 -8.13
C CYS A 21 2.78 0.12 -9.09
N LYS A 22 1.92 -0.38 -9.98
CA LYS A 22 2.28 -1.37 -11.01
C LYS A 22 3.34 -0.86 -11.99
N TYR A 23 3.27 0.42 -12.35
CA TYR A 23 4.28 1.07 -13.22
C TYR A 23 5.49 1.63 -12.45
N GLY A 24 5.64 1.31 -11.16
CA GLY A 24 6.81 1.71 -10.36
C GLY A 24 6.77 3.13 -9.82
N HIS A 25 5.70 3.90 -10.07
CA HIS A 25 5.50 5.26 -9.59
C HIS A 25 4.95 5.32 -8.16
N VAL A 26 5.47 4.47 -7.26
CA VAL A 26 4.97 4.33 -5.88
C VAL A 26 5.03 5.65 -5.09
N LYS A 27 6.09 6.44 -5.27
CA LYS A 27 6.21 7.76 -4.63
C LYS A 27 5.07 8.72 -5.04
N VAL A 28 4.74 8.73 -6.33
CA VAL A 28 3.64 9.54 -6.87
C VAL A 28 2.30 9.02 -6.34
N ALA A 29 2.12 7.69 -6.31
CA ALA A 29 0.92 7.09 -5.72
C ALA A 29 0.71 7.54 -4.26
N VAL A 30 1.77 7.57 -3.47
CA VAL A 30 1.74 8.05 -2.08
C VAL A 30 1.45 9.54 -1.97
N GLU A 31 2.02 10.37 -2.83
CA GLU A 31 1.73 11.81 -2.84
C GLU A 31 0.26 12.08 -3.15
N VAL A 32 -0.27 11.42 -4.18
CA VAL A 32 -1.67 11.49 -4.59
C VAL A 32 -2.58 10.97 -3.48
N PHE A 33 -2.22 9.86 -2.83
CA PHE A 33 -2.91 9.34 -1.66
C PHE A 33 -2.95 10.36 -0.51
N ASN A 34 -1.81 10.93 -0.12
CA ASN A 34 -1.73 11.90 0.97
C ASN A 34 -2.49 13.20 0.69
N LYS A 35 -2.53 13.64 -0.57
CA LYS A 35 -3.31 14.81 -0.97
C LYS A 35 -4.82 14.59 -0.84
N ARG A 36 -5.30 13.37 -1.15
CA ARG A 36 -6.74 13.07 -1.17
C ARG A 36 -7.26 12.30 0.04
N LYS A 37 -6.40 11.76 0.91
CA LYS A 37 -6.82 10.99 2.09
C LYS A 37 -7.62 11.78 3.13
N PHE A 38 -7.64 13.11 3.01
CA PHE A 38 -8.48 13.99 3.83
C PHE A 38 -9.84 14.27 3.18
N SER A 39 -10.00 13.99 1.88
CA SER A 39 -11.23 14.22 1.13
C SER A 39 -12.20 13.03 1.19
N PHE A 40 -11.75 11.86 1.65
CA PHE A 40 -12.56 10.66 1.83
C PHE A 40 -11.89 9.68 2.79
N VAL A 41 -12.64 8.71 3.32
CA VAL A 41 -12.11 7.67 4.22
C VAL A 41 -11.37 6.60 3.41
N PRO A 42 -10.05 6.45 3.54
CA PRO A 42 -9.32 5.42 2.81
C PRO A 42 -9.70 4.02 3.30
N ASN A 43 -9.73 3.04 2.39
CA ASN A 43 -10.07 1.66 2.72
C ASN A 43 -8.82 0.75 2.80
N VAL A 44 -9.00 -0.45 3.33
CA VAL A 44 -7.96 -1.48 3.50
C VAL A 44 -7.21 -1.77 2.19
N ARG A 45 -7.91 -1.78 1.06
CA ARG A 45 -7.33 -2.11 -0.26
C ARG A 45 -6.34 -1.03 -0.71
N MET A 46 -6.63 0.24 -0.51
CA MET A 46 -5.74 1.34 -0.89
C MET A 46 -4.41 1.27 -0.13
N TYR A 47 -4.47 1.04 1.19
CA TYR A 47 -3.26 0.84 1.99
C TYR A 47 -2.49 -0.40 1.54
N THR A 48 -3.18 -1.51 1.31
CA THR A 48 -2.56 -2.76 0.83
C THR A 48 -1.81 -2.56 -0.49
N VAL A 49 -2.37 -1.78 -1.43
CA VAL A 49 -1.72 -1.43 -2.70
C VAL A 49 -0.43 -0.64 -2.47
N LEU A 50 -0.46 0.39 -1.62
CA LEU A 50 0.72 1.21 -1.33
C LEU A 50 1.81 0.40 -0.61
N ILE A 51 1.42 -0.43 0.36
CA ILE A 51 2.30 -1.37 1.07
C ILE A 51 2.96 -2.33 0.08
N CYS A 52 2.20 -2.90 -0.86
CA CYS A 52 2.71 -3.75 -1.92
C CYS A 52 3.73 -3.03 -2.82
N GLY A 53 3.42 -1.79 -3.21
CA GLY A 53 4.35 -0.93 -3.95
C GLY A 53 5.69 -0.74 -3.22
N TRP A 54 5.65 -0.42 -1.93
CA TRP A 54 6.86 -0.25 -1.12
C TRP A 54 7.65 -1.55 -0.94
N CYS A 55 6.97 -2.68 -0.72
CA CYS A 55 7.61 -3.99 -0.63
C CYS A 55 8.37 -4.34 -1.94
N LYS A 56 7.77 -4.07 -3.11
CA LYS A 56 8.40 -4.29 -4.42
C LYS A 56 9.64 -3.42 -4.63
N LEU A 57 9.64 -2.19 -4.10
CA LEU A 57 10.80 -1.30 -4.10
C LEU A 57 11.85 -1.64 -3.03
N GLY A 58 11.63 -2.67 -2.20
CA GLY A 58 12.53 -3.06 -1.11
C GLY A 58 12.50 -2.11 0.10
N ARG A 59 11.52 -1.20 0.15
CA ARG A 59 11.36 -0.17 1.19
C ARG A 59 10.39 -0.63 2.26
N LEU A 60 10.78 -1.66 3.01
CA LEU A 60 9.94 -2.22 4.08
C LEU A 60 9.72 -1.24 5.24
N ASP A 61 10.66 -0.33 5.46
CA ASP A 61 10.52 0.80 6.40
C ASP A 61 9.26 1.65 6.10
N MET A 62 9.03 1.93 4.82
CA MET A 62 7.84 2.67 4.38
C MET A 62 6.59 1.80 4.43
N ALA A 63 6.69 0.51 4.08
CA ALA A 63 5.58 -0.43 4.15
C ALA A 63 5.03 -0.55 5.60
N GLU A 64 5.91 -0.68 6.59
CA GLU A 64 5.54 -0.69 8.01
C GLU A 64 4.93 0.63 8.48
N LYS A 65 5.42 1.77 7.98
CA LYS A 65 4.84 3.08 8.31
C LYS A 65 3.38 3.17 7.89
N PHE A 66 3.05 2.67 6.70
CA PHE A 66 1.66 2.62 6.23
C PHE A 66 0.81 1.63 7.02
N LEU A 67 1.38 0.51 7.47
CA LEU A 67 0.68 -0.43 8.35
C LEU A 67 0.34 0.22 9.70
N ARG A 68 1.28 0.96 10.29
CA ARG A 68 1.02 1.73 11.53
C ARG A 68 -0.05 2.81 11.33
N GLU A 69 -0.03 3.51 10.19
CA GLU A 69 -1.07 4.50 9.87
C GLU A 69 -2.47 3.86 9.76
N MET A 70 -2.57 2.60 9.33
CA MET A 70 -3.86 1.88 9.32
C MET A 70 -4.39 1.67 10.74
N ASP A 71 -3.52 1.23 11.65
CA ASP A 71 -3.85 0.98 13.06
C ASP A 71 -4.26 2.27 13.78
N GLU A 72 -3.50 3.35 13.61
CA GLU A 72 -3.81 4.69 14.13
C GLU A 72 -5.19 5.22 13.67
N LYS A 73 -5.67 4.74 12.51
CA LYS A 73 -6.96 5.12 11.93
C LYS A 73 -8.08 4.12 12.21
N GLY A 74 -7.81 3.05 12.96
CA GLY A 74 -8.76 1.97 13.22
C GLY A 74 -9.15 1.18 11.96
N ILE A 75 -8.29 1.18 10.93
CA ILE A 75 -8.49 0.42 9.70
C ILE A 75 -7.76 -0.91 9.87
N GLU A 76 -8.50 -1.99 10.11
CA GLU A 76 -7.88 -3.29 10.37
C GLU A 76 -7.21 -3.87 9.11
N PRO A 77 -5.90 -4.15 9.14
CA PRO A 77 -5.23 -4.87 8.05
C PRO A 77 -5.82 -6.27 7.89
N ASN A 78 -5.95 -6.75 6.65
CA ASN A 78 -6.46 -8.09 6.40
C ASN A 78 -5.34 -9.08 6.07
N VAL A 79 -5.71 -10.35 5.89
CA VAL A 79 -4.78 -11.44 5.52
C VAL A 79 -3.97 -11.09 4.27
N VAL A 80 -4.57 -10.40 3.29
CA VAL A 80 -3.86 -9.96 2.08
C VAL A 80 -2.77 -8.95 2.42
N THR A 81 -3.05 -7.98 3.30
CA THR A 81 -2.08 -6.98 3.75
C THR A 81 -0.86 -7.65 4.41
N TYR A 82 -1.09 -8.60 5.31
CA TYR A 82 0.00 -9.32 5.98
C TYR A 82 0.78 -10.22 5.02
N ASN A 83 0.10 -10.94 4.11
CA ASN A 83 0.76 -11.76 3.11
C ASN A 83 1.71 -10.95 2.22
N VAL A 84 1.31 -9.74 1.83
CA VAL A 84 2.15 -8.82 1.04
C VAL A 84 3.42 -8.43 1.82
N LEU A 85 3.30 -8.12 3.11
CA LEU A 85 4.45 -7.78 3.95
C LEU A 85 5.41 -8.94 4.12
N LEU A 86 4.88 -10.14 4.41
CA LEU A 86 5.67 -11.36 4.54
C LEU A 86 6.43 -11.67 3.25
N ASP A 87 5.77 -11.60 2.09
CA ASP A 87 6.42 -11.77 0.78
C ASP A 87 7.55 -10.74 0.57
N GLY A 88 7.29 -9.46 0.91
CA GLY A 88 8.29 -8.40 0.87
C GLY A 88 9.52 -8.68 1.75
N ILE A 89 9.30 -9.14 2.99
CA ILE A 89 10.37 -9.50 3.94
C ILE A 89 11.20 -10.67 3.41
N CYS A 90 10.55 -11.75 2.95
CA CYS A 90 11.23 -12.91 2.38
C CYS A 90 12.09 -12.52 1.17
N ARG A 91 11.59 -11.65 0.28
CA ARG A 91 12.37 -11.14 -0.86
C ARG A 91 13.59 -10.32 -0.43
N ARG A 92 13.47 -9.51 0.62
CA ARG A 92 14.61 -8.76 1.18
C ARG A 92 15.67 -9.70 1.74
N GLN A 93 15.29 -10.73 2.50
CA GLN A 93 16.24 -11.69 3.07
C GLN A 93 17.01 -12.46 1.98
N ARG A 94 16.33 -12.91 0.91
CA ARG A 94 17.01 -13.56 -0.23
C ARG A 94 18.02 -12.64 -0.92
N ARG A 95 17.76 -11.33 -1.00
CA ARG A 95 18.71 -10.35 -1.55
C ARG A 95 19.95 -10.20 -0.66
N ILE A 96 19.77 -10.15 0.66
CA ILE A 96 20.88 -10.02 1.60
C ILE A 96 21.79 -11.26 1.52
N GLN A 97 21.23 -12.48 1.48
CA GLN A 97 22.01 -13.72 1.36
C GLN A 97 22.86 -13.78 0.08
N ASN A 98 22.41 -13.18 -1.03
CA ASN A 98 23.18 -13.14 -2.27
C ASN A 98 24.32 -12.12 -2.30
N THR A 99 24.44 -11.23 -1.30
CA THR A 99 25.50 -10.21 -1.27
C THR A 99 26.65 -10.56 -0.31
N VAL A 100 26.47 -11.56 0.56
CA VAL A 100 27.51 -12.06 1.49
C VAL A 100 28.38 -13.17 0.91
N VAL A 101 28.13 -13.57 -0.34
CA VAL A 101 28.98 -14.49 -1.11
C VAL A 101 29.67 -13.69 -2.22
N HIS A 102 30.68 -12.90 -1.85
CA HIS A 102 31.76 -12.45 -2.73
C HIS A 102 32.97 -12.02 -1.90
#